data_AF-A0A4P8RCC6-F1
#
_entry.id   AF-A0A4P8RCC6-F1
#
_cell.length_a   1.000
_cell.length_b   1.000
_cell.length_c   1.000
_cell.angle_alpha   90.00
_cell.angle_beta   90.00
_cell.angle_gamma   90.00
#
_symmetry.space_group_name_H-M   'P 1'
#
loop_
_entity.id
_entity.type
_entity.pdbx_description
1 polymer ?
#
loop_
_entity_poly.entity_id
_entity_poly.type
_entity_poly.pdbx_seq_one_letter_code
_entity_poly.pdbx_strand_id
1 'polypeptide(L)'
;MLDDELKRLWQQASHEEVVRYNKTRLLDDLNKELKRMEKGLRNRDIREVVAAIAIVPAFGFIAYVKGDIFLIIGAILLVLTCLLIIYSLNRARKYEPKGLDTSLRDYLQQQKTFVDQQAKLLQNVLYWYILPLFVSMLFIVRGLSHEISAYAIMVFLAIGLYYLNREALKKDLVPLQEKLKAALEELEE
;
A
#
# COMPACT_ATOMS: atom_id res chain seq x y z
N MET A 1 8.68 56.65 17.83
CA MET A 1 7.22 56.36 17.81
C MET A 1 6.75 55.90 16.45
N LEU A 2 6.64 56.75 15.41
CA LEU A 2 6.21 56.31 14.07
C LEU A 2 7.15 55.26 13.44
N ASP A 3 8.46 55.45 13.63
CA ASP A 3 9.50 54.57 13.09
C ASP A 3 9.54 53.19 13.79
N ASP A 4 9.13 53.14 15.05
CA ASP A 4 9.05 51.90 15.84
C ASP A 4 7.79 51.09 15.48
N GLU A 5 6.68 51.76 15.15
CA GLU A 5 5.48 51.11 14.62
C GLU A 5 5.70 50.52 13.23
N LEU A 6 6.38 51.25 12.33
CA LEU A 6 6.74 50.74 11.00
C LEU A 6 7.63 49.50 11.08
N LYS A 7 8.63 49.47 11.98
CA LYS A 7 9.46 48.28 12.23
C LYS A 7 8.64 47.10 12.74
N ARG A 8 7.68 47.32 13.64
CA ARG A 8 6.79 46.26 14.15
C ARG A 8 5.88 45.69 13.08
N LEU A 9 5.26 46.54 12.26
CA LEU A 9 4.41 46.11 11.15
C LEU A 9 5.20 45.30 10.11
N TRP A 10 6.43 45.73 9.80
CA TRP A 10 7.31 44.99 8.90
C TRP A 10 7.75 43.63 9.47
N GLN A 11 8.03 43.56 10.78
CA GLN A 11 8.34 42.30 11.46
C GLN A 11 7.14 41.36 11.52
N GLN A 12 5.92 41.86 11.74
CA GLN A 12 4.71 41.04 11.68
C GLN A 12 4.42 40.55 10.26
N ALA A 13 4.48 41.42 9.26
CA ALA A 13 4.24 41.05 7.87
C ALA A 13 5.24 39.99 7.39
N SER A 14 6.53 40.16 7.71
CA SER A 14 7.56 39.16 7.39
C SER A 14 7.35 37.84 8.15
N HIS A 15 6.93 37.87 9.42
CA HIS A 15 6.62 36.66 10.18
C HIS A 15 5.38 35.93 9.61
N GLU A 16 4.32 36.63 9.22
CA GLU A 16 3.14 36.03 8.61
C GLU A 16 3.44 35.42 7.24
N GLU A 17 4.24 36.09 6.40
CA GLU A 17 4.67 35.56 5.11
C GLU A 17 5.52 34.29 5.26
N VAL A 18 6.46 34.27 6.21
CA VAL A 18 7.31 33.09 6.49
C VAL A 18 6.46 31.91 6.97
N VAL A 19 5.49 32.14 7.87
CA VAL A 19 4.57 31.09 8.36
C VAL A 19 3.72 30.55 7.20
N ARG A 20 3.12 31.43 6.39
CA ARG A 20 2.29 31.03 5.24
C ARG A 20 3.07 30.27 4.18
N TYR A 21 4.31 30.68 3.91
CA TYR A 21 5.20 30.00 2.98
C TYR A 21 5.57 28.59 3.48
N ASN A 22 5.95 28.46 4.76
CA ASN A 22 6.28 27.16 5.36
C ASN A 22 5.09 26.19 5.32
N LYS A 23 3.89 26.66 5.65
CA LYS A 23 2.65 25.88 5.59
C LYS A 23 2.34 25.39 4.16
N THR A 24 2.47 26.29 3.18
CA THR A 24 2.22 25.93 1.76
C THR A 24 3.23 24.89 1.27
N ARG A 25 4.50 25.04 1.64
CA ARG A 25 5.56 24.08 1.28
C ARG A 25 5.34 22.71 1.92
N LEU A 26 4.95 22.68 3.20
CA LEU A 26 4.64 21.44 3.92
C LEU A 26 3.48 20.67 3.27
N LEU A 27 2.40 21.37 2.89
CA LEU A 27 1.27 20.78 2.18
C LEU A 27 1.66 20.27 0.79
N ASP A 28 2.54 20.97 0.08
CA ASP A 28 2.99 20.58 -1.25
C ASP A 28 3.87 19.32 -1.21
N ASP A 29 4.77 19.23 -0.22
CA ASP A 29 5.59 18.03 0.01
C ASP A 29 4.75 16.83 0.45
N LEU A 30 3.76 17.05 1.33
CA LEU A 30 2.78 16.03 1.71
C LEU A 30 1.99 15.51 0.50
N ASN A 31 1.53 16.41 -0.38
CA ASN A 31 0.80 16.04 -1.60
C ASN A 31 1.67 15.21 -2.57
N LYS A 32 2.96 15.54 -2.68
CA LYS A 32 3.91 14.73 -3.48
C LYS A 32 4.05 13.31 -2.93
N GLU A 33 4.14 13.16 -1.62
CA GLU A 33 4.27 11.84 -0.97
C GLU A 33 2.98 11.02 -1.09
N LEU A 34 1.82 11.64 -0.91
CA LEU A 34 0.52 11.01 -1.15
C LEU A 34 0.40 10.49 -2.59
N LYS A 35 0.73 11.32 -3.59
CA LYS A 35 0.73 10.91 -5.01
C LYS A 35 1.71 9.78 -5.30
N ARG A 36 2.89 9.80 -4.66
CA ARG A 36 3.89 8.73 -4.80
C ARG A 36 3.35 7.41 -4.24
N MET A 37 2.71 7.45 -3.07
CA MET A 37 2.06 6.29 -2.47
C MET A 37 0.94 5.77 -3.37
N GLU A 38 0.02 6.62 -3.84
CA GLU A 38 -1.08 6.24 -4.75
C GLU A 38 -0.56 5.59 -6.03
N LYS A 39 0.49 6.14 -6.63
CA LYS A 39 1.16 5.55 -7.80
C LYS A 39 1.74 4.17 -7.47
N GLY A 40 2.34 4.01 -6.29
CA GLY A 40 2.86 2.73 -5.80
C GLY A 40 1.75 1.68 -5.65
N LEU A 41 0.62 2.06 -5.04
CA LEU A 41 -0.56 1.21 -4.89
C LEU A 41 -1.10 0.78 -6.26
N ARG A 42 -1.27 1.73 -7.18
CA ARG A 42 -1.74 1.43 -8.54
C ARG A 42 -0.80 0.47 -9.28
N ASN A 43 0.52 0.68 -9.16
CA ASN A 43 1.49 -0.21 -9.78
C ASN A 43 1.44 -1.62 -9.19
N ARG A 44 1.26 -1.75 -7.87
CA ARG A 44 1.06 -3.05 -7.21
C ARG A 44 -0.18 -3.75 -7.75
N ASP A 45 -1.31 -3.05 -7.76
CA ASP A 45 -2.59 -3.62 -8.19
C ASP A 45 -2.53 -4.10 -9.65
N ILE A 46 -1.89 -3.31 -10.55
CA ILE A 46 -1.66 -3.71 -11.94
C ILE A 46 -0.82 -5.00 -12.01
N ARG A 47 0.30 -5.06 -11.29
CA ARG A 47 1.16 -6.26 -11.29
C ARG A 47 0.41 -7.48 -10.77
N GLU A 48 -0.41 -7.33 -9.73
CA GLU A 48 -1.17 -8.44 -9.15
C GLU A 48 -2.26 -8.95 -10.10
N VAL A 49 -2.97 -8.04 -10.78
CA VAL A 49 -3.96 -8.41 -11.80
C VAL A 49 -3.29 -9.10 -13.00
N VAL A 50 -2.17 -8.55 -13.51
CA VAL A 50 -1.41 -9.16 -14.61
C VAL A 50 -0.88 -10.53 -14.20
N ALA A 51 -0.35 -10.65 -12.99
CA ALA A 51 0.11 -11.93 -12.44
C ALA A 51 -1.05 -12.94 -12.36
N ALA A 52 -2.23 -12.55 -11.84
CA ALA A 52 -3.38 -13.43 -11.77
C ALA A 52 -3.84 -13.90 -13.16
N ILE A 53 -3.92 -12.99 -14.15
CA ILE A 53 -4.31 -13.31 -15.54
C ILE A 53 -3.31 -14.27 -16.20
N ALA A 54 -2.03 -14.21 -15.86
CA ALA A 54 -1.01 -15.11 -16.43
C ALA A 54 -0.93 -16.45 -15.68
N ILE A 55 -0.88 -16.40 -14.35
CA ILE A 55 -0.63 -17.55 -13.47
C ILE A 55 -1.83 -18.50 -13.45
N VAL A 56 -3.06 -17.98 -13.34
CA VAL A 56 -4.26 -18.83 -13.22
C VAL A 56 -4.47 -19.71 -14.46
N PRO A 57 -4.45 -19.19 -15.71
CA PRO A 57 -4.60 -20.04 -16.89
C PRO A 57 -3.43 -21.01 -17.08
N ALA A 58 -2.19 -20.58 -16.79
CA ALA A 58 -1.02 -21.43 -16.92
C ALA A 58 -1.12 -22.66 -16.01
N PHE A 59 -1.38 -22.46 -14.71
CA PHE A 59 -1.52 -23.59 -13.78
C PHE A 59 -2.82 -24.37 -14.00
N GLY A 60 -3.90 -23.72 -14.43
CA GLY A 60 -5.14 -24.40 -14.84
C GLY A 60 -4.92 -25.36 -16.01
N PHE A 61 -4.19 -24.93 -17.05
CA PHE A 61 -3.84 -25.77 -18.18
C PHE A 61 -2.91 -26.92 -17.78
N ILE A 62 -1.89 -26.65 -16.96
CA ILE A 62 -0.97 -27.68 -16.46
C ILE A 62 -1.73 -28.74 -15.64
N ALA A 63 -2.64 -28.30 -14.76
CA ALA A 63 -3.47 -29.20 -13.96
C ALA A 63 -4.38 -30.06 -14.85
N TYR A 64 -4.97 -29.48 -15.88
CA TYR A 64 -5.81 -30.20 -16.86
C TYR A 64 -5.01 -31.27 -17.63
N VAL A 65 -3.81 -30.93 -18.11
CA VAL A 65 -2.98 -31.85 -18.90
C VAL A 65 -2.40 -32.98 -18.06
N LYS A 66 -1.93 -32.70 -16.84
CA LYS A 66 -1.32 -33.72 -15.99
C LYS A 66 -2.35 -34.60 -15.27
N GLY A 67 -3.54 -34.08 -14.98
CA GLY A 67 -4.60 -34.80 -14.26
C GLY A 67 -4.25 -35.17 -12.81
N ASP A 68 -3.18 -34.62 -12.24
CA ASP A 68 -2.78 -34.88 -10.86
C ASP A 68 -3.70 -34.16 -9.87
N ILE A 69 -4.13 -34.88 -8.82
CA ILE A 69 -5.09 -34.37 -7.84
C ILE A 69 -4.51 -33.19 -7.04
N PHE A 70 -3.21 -33.22 -6.69
CA PHE A 70 -2.57 -32.13 -5.97
C PHE A 70 -2.47 -30.87 -6.84
N LEU A 71 -2.19 -31.02 -8.14
CA LEU A 71 -2.21 -29.90 -9.09
C LEU A 71 -3.59 -29.25 -9.21
N ILE A 72 -4.65 -30.06 -9.30
CA ILE A 72 -6.03 -29.55 -9.40
C ILE A 72 -6.40 -28.79 -8.13
N ILE A 73 -6.14 -29.37 -6.95
CA ILE A 73 -6.39 -28.71 -5.66
C ILE A 73 -5.59 -27.40 -5.56
N GLY A 74 -4.30 -27.45 -5.89
CA GLY A 74 -3.42 -26.29 -5.88
C GLY A 74 -3.88 -25.17 -6.83
N ALA A 75 -4.33 -25.51 -8.04
CA ALA A 75 -4.87 -24.56 -8.99
C ALA A 75 -6.17 -23.90 -8.48
N ILE A 76 -7.08 -24.68 -7.89
CA ILE A 76 -8.31 -24.14 -7.28
C ILE A 76 -7.98 -23.19 -6.12
N LEU A 77 -7.09 -23.59 -5.21
CA LEU A 77 -6.64 -22.76 -4.10
C LEU A 77 -5.96 -21.47 -4.58
N LEU A 78 -5.19 -21.54 -5.67
CA LEU A 78 -4.53 -20.40 -6.27
C LEU A 78 -5.55 -19.38 -6.81
N VAL A 79 -6.61 -19.85 -7.48
CA VAL A 79 -7.72 -18.99 -7.93
C VAL A 79 -8.40 -18.32 -6.75
N LEU A 80 -8.73 -19.09 -5.71
CA LEU A 80 -9.35 -18.54 -4.49
C LEU A 80 -8.44 -17.50 -3.82
N THR A 81 -7.13 -17.74 -3.79
CA THR A 81 -6.14 -16.79 -3.29
C THR A 81 -6.13 -15.50 -4.10
N CYS A 82 -6.13 -15.57 -5.44
CA CYS A 82 -6.21 -14.38 -6.28
C CYS A 82 -7.49 -13.58 -6.01
N LEU A 83 -8.63 -14.25 -5.83
CA LEU A 83 -9.89 -13.58 -5.49
C LEU A 83 -9.83 -12.91 -4.11
N LEU A 84 -9.23 -13.56 -3.12
CA LEU A 84 -9.04 -13.01 -1.77
C LEU A 84 -8.13 -11.78 -1.78
N ILE A 85 -7.06 -11.81 -2.57
CA ILE A 85 -6.15 -10.68 -2.81
C ILE A 85 -6.92 -9.49 -3.38
N ILE A 86 -7.64 -9.70 -4.49
CA ILE A 86 -8.45 -8.66 -5.15
C ILE A 86 -9.48 -8.07 -4.18
N TYR A 87 -10.17 -8.92 -3.42
CA TYR A 87 -11.13 -8.49 -2.40
C TYR A 87 -10.45 -7.62 -1.32
N SER A 88 -9.30 -8.04 -0.82
CA SER A 88 -8.56 -7.34 0.25
C SER A 88 -8.09 -5.96 -0.20
N LEU A 89 -7.59 -5.86 -1.44
CA LEU A 89 -7.22 -4.60 -2.07
C LEU A 89 -8.43 -3.67 -2.23
N ASN A 90 -9.51 -4.17 -2.83
CA ASN A 90 -10.74 -3.38 -3.05
C ASN A 90 -11.36 -2.89 -1.73
N ARG A 91 -11.28 -3.70 -0.66
CA ARG A 91 -11.73 -3.30 0.67
C ARG A 91 -10.94 -2.11 1.20
N ALA A 92 -9.62 -2.08 1.00
CA ALA A 92 -8.77 -0.96 1.44
C ALA A 92 -9.05 0.32 0.62
N ARG A 93 -9.41 0.19 -0.66
CA ARG A 93 -9.77 1.33 -1.53
C ARG A 93 -11.07 2.03 -1.14
N LYS A 94 -11.94 1.42 -0.33
CA LYS A 94 -13.16 2.08 0.16
C LYS A 94 -12.89 3.38 0.93
N TYR A 95 -11.69 3.52 1.48
CA TYR A 95 -11.25 4.68 2.25
C TYR A 95 -10.54 5.72 1.39
N GLU A 96 -10.41 5.51 0.07
CA GLU A 96 -9.77 6.46 -0.86
C GLU A 96 -10.56 7.80 -0.84
N PRO A 97 -9.89 8.93 -0.57
CA PRO A 97 -10.57 10.22 -0.48
C PRO A 97 -11.16 10.63 -1.82
N LYS A 98 -12.44 11.02 -1.82
CA LYS A 98 -13.21 11.28 -3.05
C LYS A 98 -13.13 12.71 -3.58
N GLY A 99 -12.37 13.58 -2.91
CA GLY A 99 -11.91 14.85 -3.45
C GLY A 99 -12.98 15.71 -4.13
N LEU A 100 -14.10 15.99 -3.46
CA LEU A 100 -15.14 16.89 -3.97
C LEU A 100 -15.75 17.63 -2.77
N ASP A 101 -15.56 18.94 -2.69
CA ASP A 101 -16.19 19.88 -1.75
C ASP A 101 -15.99 19.66 -0.24
N THR A 102 -14.79 19.28 0.20
CA THR A 102 -14.48 19.15 1.64
C THR A 102 -13.45 20.18 2.09
N SER A 103 -13.56 20.62 3.35
CA SER A 103 -12.57 21.51 3.95
C SER A 103 -11.18 20.86 3.92
N LEU A 104 -10.11 21.67 3.92
CA LEU A 104 -8.73 21.16 3.93
C LEU A 104 -8.51 20.15 5.08
N ARG A 105 -9.10 20.42 6.24
CA ARG A 105 -9.05 19.53 7.41
C ARG A 105 -9.71 18.17 7.12
N ASP A 106 -10.93 18.19 6.59
CA ASP A 106 -11.66 16.95 6.27
C ASP A 106 -10.93 16.10 5.22
N TYR A 107 -10.34 16.76 4.22
CA TYR A 107 -9.50 16.09 3.22
C TYR A 107 -8.30 15.39 3.85
N LEU A 108 -7.56 16.09 4.73
CA LEU A 108 -6.40 15.52 5.43
C LEU A 108 -6.81 14.39 6.39
N GLN A 109 -7.97 14.50 7.05
CA GLN A 109 -8.53 13.45 7.90
C GLN A 109 -8.85 12.18 7.10
N GLN A 110 -9.44 12.34 5.90
CA GLN A 110 -9.72 11.22 5.00
C GLN A 110 -8.43 10.59 4.49
N GLN A 111 -7.43 11.39 4.09
CA GLN A 111 -6.13 10.90 3.68
C GLN A 111 -5.44 10.12 4.79
N LYS A 112 -5.45 10.63 6.02
CA LYS A 112 -4.94 9.91 7.19
C LYS A 112 -5.63 8.56 7.37
N THR A 113 -6.96 8.54 7.30
CA THR A 113 -7.73 7.30 7.42
C THR A 113 -7.35 6.29 6.33
N PHE A 114 -7.19 6.76 5.09
CA PHE A 114 -6.77 5.93 3.97
C PHE A 114 -5.37 5.32 4.19
N VAL A 115 -4.39 6.15 4.53
CA VAL A 115 -3.01 5.71 4.80
C VAL A 115 -2.96 4.72 5.96
N ASP A 116 -3.72 4.96 7.04
CA ASP A 116 -3.81 4.04 8.18
C ASP A 116 -4.36 2.66 7.78
N GLN A 117 -5.34 2.61 6.88
CA GLN A 117 -5.90 1.35 6.38
C GLN A 117 -4.92 0.62 5.46
N GLN A 118 -4.18 1.35 4.62
CA GLN A 118 -3.10 0.75 3.80
C GLN A 118 -1.98 0.19 4.69
N ALA A 119 -1.58 0.92 5.74
CA ALA A 119 -0.58 0.45 6.69
C ALA A 119 -1.04 -0.83 7.39
N LYS A 120 -2.29 -0.89 7.88
CA LYS A 120 -2.88 -2.11 8.47
C LYS A 120 -2.94 -3.27 7.49
N LEU A 121 -3.20 -3.00 6.21
CA LEU A 121 -3.19 -4.02 5.17
C LEU A 121 -1.78 -4.61 4.99
N LEU A 122 -0.74 -3.76 4.86
CA LEU A 122 0.64 -4.23 4.71
C LEU A 122 1.19 -4.90 5.98
N GLN A 123 0.77 -4.46 7.17
CA GLN A 123 1.13 -5.13 8.43
C GLN A 123 0.63 -6.58 8.46
N ASN A 124 -0.54 -6.84 7.87
CA ASN A 124 -1.16 -8.16 7.82
C ASN A 124 -0.86 -8.91 6.51
N VAL A 125 0.12 -8.48 5.71
CA VAL A 125 0.47 -9.09 4.40
C VAL A 125 0.73 -10.59 4.48
N LEU A 126 1.23 -11.07 5.62
CA LEU A 126 1.45 -12.48 5.84
C LEU A 126 0.14 -13.28 5.73
N TYR A 127 -0.96 -12.77 6.27
CA TYR A 127 -2.22 -13.51 6.40
C TYR A 127 -3.11 -13.45 5.17
N TRP A 128 -3.19 -12.30 4.49
CA TRP A 128 -4.08 -12.14 3.35
C TRP A 128 -3.41 -12.40 2.00
N TYR A 129 -2.07 -12.37 1.93
CA TYR A 129 -1.34 -12.53 0.68
C TYR A 129 -0.39 -13.74 0.72
N ILE A 130 0.56 -13.75 1.66
CA ILE A 130 1.65 -14.75 1.63
C ILE A 130 1.16 -16.14 1.97
N LEU A 131 0.41 -16.30 3.07
CA LEU A 131 -0.01 -17.60 3.56
C LEU A 131 -0.97 -18.31 2.60
N PRO A 132 -2.03 -17.67 2.07
CA PRO A 132 -2.89 -18.30 1.07
C PRO A 132 -2.13 -18.71 -0.21
N LEU A 133 -1.21 -17.85 -0.67
CA LEU A 133 -0.39 -18.13 -1.85
C LEU A 133 0.59 -19.29 -1.60
N PHE A 134 1.21 -19.31 -0.42
CA PHE A 134 2.14 -20.35 -0.01
C PHE A 134 1.45 -21.71 0.09
N VAL A 135 0.25 -21.77 0.71
CA VAL A 135 -0.56 -22.99 0.77
C VAL A 135 -0.91 -23.47 -0.64
N SER A 136 -1.36 -22.57 -1.52
CA SER A 136 -1.66 -22.92 -2.91
C SER A 136 -0.43 -23.50 -3.64
N MET A 137 0.73 -22.86 -3.46
CA MET A 137 1.99 -23.29 -4.07
C MET A 137 2.51 -24.63 -3.52
N LEU A 138 2.27 -24.95 -2.24
CA LEU A 138 2.65 -26.25 -1.68
C LEU A 138 2.00 -27.42 -2.45
N PHE A 139 0.71 -27.32 -2.76
CA PHE A 139 -0.02 -28.33 -3.53
C PHE A 139 0.50 -28.41 -4.98
N ILE A 140 0.76 -27.25 -5.60
CA ILE A 140 1.28 -27.17 -6.96
C ILE A 140 2.67 -27.80 -7.05
N VAL A 141 3.60 -27.41 -6.17
CA VAL A 141 4.95 -27.97 -6.13
C VAL A 141 4.86 -29.47 -5.92
N ARG A 142 4.03 -29.94 -4.98
CA ARG A 142 3.86 -31.37 -4.71
C ARG A 142 3.36 -32.18 -5.90
N GLY A 143 2.52 -31.61 -6.75
CA GLY A 143 2.05 -32.25 -7.98
C GLY A 143 2.99 -32.10 -9.19
N LEU A 144 3.97 -31.19 -9.13
CA LEU A 144 4.97 -30.99 -10.19
C LEU A 144 6.30 -31.67 -9.94
N SER A 145 6.76 -31.66 -8.69
CA SER A 145 8.09 -32.09 -8.27
C SER A 145 8.07 -32.63 -6.84
N HIS A 146 8.96 -33.60 -6.59
CA HIS A 146 9.21 -34.13 -5.26
C HIS A 146 10.54 -33.62 -4.68
N GLU A 147 11.25 -32.77 -5.41
CA GLU A 147 12.55 -32.29 -4.99
C GLU A 147 12.46 -31.24 -3.89
N ILE A 148 13.30 -31.39 -2.86
CA ILE A 148 13.40 -30.46 -1.73
C ILE A 148 13.84 -29.06 -2.21
N SER A 149 14.62 -28.99 -3.29
CA SER A 149 15.06 -27.74 -3.93
C SER A 149 13.89 -26.82 -4.29
N ALA A 150 12.79 -27.38 -4.81
CA ALA A 150 11.60 -26.61 -5.20
C ALA A 150 10.91 -25.97 -3.99
N TYR A 151 10.80 -26.70 -2.87
CA TYR A 151 10.26 -26.16 -1.62
C TYR A 151 11.16 -25.08 -1.02
N ALA A 152 12.49 -25.25 -1.10
CA ALA A 152 13.45 -24.26 -0.62
C ALA A 152 13.33 -22.93 -1.41
N ILE A 153 13.22 -23.00 -2.74
CA ILE A 153 13.00 -21.83 -3.59
C ILE A 153 11.69 -21.12 -3.22
N MET A 154 10.61 -21.88 -3.04
CA MET A 154 9.31 -21.34 -2.65
C MET A 154 9.36 -20.60 -1.29
N VAL A 155 10.02 -21.18 -0.29
CA VAL A 155 10.20 -20.54 1.03
C VAL A 155 11.04 -19.27 0.90
N PHE A 156 12.13 -19.30 0.13
CA PHE A 156 12.97 -18.13 -0.09
C PHE A 156 12.20 -16.98 -0.76
N LEU A 157 11.37 -17.29 -1.77
CA LEU A 157 10.49 -16.32 -2.42
C LEU A 157 9.47 -15.72 -1.44
N ALA A 158 8.85 -16.54 -0.59
CA ALA A 158 7.90 -16.06 0.42
C ALA A 158 8.55 -15.10 1.42
N ILE A 159 9.77 -15.41 1.86
CA ILE A 159 10.56 -14.53 2.76
C ILE A 159 10.90 -13.21 2.06
N GLY A 160 11.36 -13.27 0.80
CA GLY A 160 11.65 -12.07 0.02
C GLY A 160 10.43 -11.16 -0.14
N LEU A 161 9.28 -11.74 -0.50
CA LEU A 161 8.01 -11.00 -0.60
C LEU A 161 7.60 -10.37 0.73
N TYR A 162 7.76 -11.09 1.85
CA TYR A 162 7.49 -10.55 3.17
C TYR A 162 8.37 -9.35 3.49
N TYR A 163 9.68 -9.46 3.23
CA TYR A 163 10.63 -8.40 3.54
C TYR A 163 10.37 -7.15 2.71
N LEU A 164 10.14 -7.29 1.39
CA LEU A 164 9.82 -6.17 0.49
C LEU A 164 8.55 -5.42 0.93
N ASN A 165 7.50 -6.13 1.32
CA ASN A 165 6.28 -5.50 1.80
C ASN A 165 6.48 -4.80 3.14
N ARG A 166 7.25 -5.40 4.05
CA ARG A 166 7.54 -4.80 5.36
C ARG A 166 8.45 -3.58 5.25
N GLU A 167 9.37 -3.58 4.29
CA GLU A 167 10.22 -2.44 3.99
C GLU A 167 9.42 -1.27 3.42
N ALA A 168 8.49 -1.52 2.49
CA ALA A 168 7.59 -0.51 1.96
C ALA A 168 6.72 0.13 3.06
N LEU A 169 6.18 -0.68 3.98
CA LEU A 169 5.44 -0.18 5.14
C LEU A 169 6.28 0.82 5.97
N LYS A 170 7.52 0.45 6.29
CA LYS A 170 8.40 1.26 7.14
C LYS A 170 8.90 2.53 6.44
N LYS A 171 9.25 2.42 5.16
CA LYS A 171 9.88 3.52 4.41
C LYS A 171 8.87 4.53 3.88
N ASP A 172 7.68 4.09 3.49
CA ASP A 172 6.73 4.96 2.78
C ASP A 172 5.54 5.34 3.67
N LEU A 173 4.94 4.39 4.41
CA LEU A 173 3.65 4.62 5.08
C LEU A 173 3.80 5.22 6.49
N VAL A 174 4.74 4.71 7.30
CA VAL A 174 4.97 5.24 8.66
C VAL A 174 5.31 6.75 8.66
N PRO A 175 6.29 7.25 7.88
CA PRO A 175 6.59 8.68 7.89
C PRO A 175 5.44 9.53 7.36
N LEU A 176 4.65 9.00 6.41
CA LEU A 176 3.48 9.69 5.88
C LEU A 176 2.37 9.84 6.93
N GLN A 177 2.17 8.82 7.78
CA GLN A 177 1.23 8.90 8.91
C GLN A 177 1.63 10.00 9.91
N GLU A 178 2.92 10.10 10.23
CA GLU A 178 3.45 11.12 11.14
C GLU A 178 3.26 12.53 10.58
N LYS A 179 3.56 12.73 9.29
CA LYS A 179 3.37 14.02 8.62
C LYS A 179 1.90 14.43 8.54
N LEU A 180 1.00 13.49 8.25
CA LEU A 180 -0.45 13.75 8.25
C LEU A 180 -0.95 14.13 9.65
N LYS A 181 -0.42 13.51 10.71
CA LYS A 181 -0.77 13.86 12.08
C LYS A 181 -0.29 15.28 12.43
N ALA A 182 0.95 15.61 12.12
CA ALA A 182 1.52 16.94 12.35
C ALA A 182 0.75 18.03 11.59
N ALA A 183 0.41 17.80 10.32
CA ALA A 183 -0.35 18.75 9.51
C ALA A 183 -1.79 18.98 10.03
N LEU A 184 -2.40 17.97 10.67
CA LEU A 184 -3.71 18.12 11.30
C LEU A 184 -3.62 18.90 12.62
N GLU A 185 -2.58 18.66 13.44
CA GLU A 185 -2.33 19.41 14.69
C GLU A 185 -2.09 20.91 14.39
N GLU A 186 -1.30 21.24 13.37
CA GLU A 186 -1.04 22.63 12.94
C GLU A 186 -2.27 23.34 12.31
N LEU A 187 -3.36 22.61 12.06
CA LEU A 187 -4.64 23.20 11.63
C LEU A 187 -5.62 23.40 12.80
N GLU A 188 -5.32 22.83 13.96
CA GLU A 188 -6.11 22.99 15.19
C GLU A 188 -5.60 24.14 16.07
N GLU A 189 -4.34 24.55 15.91
CA GLU A 189 -3.74 25.78 16.47
C GLU A 189 -4.08 27.03 15.63
#